data_AF-A0A852LBL2-F1
#
_entry.id   AF-A0A852LBL2-F1
#
_cell.length_a   1.000
_cell.length_b   1.000
_cell.length_c   1.000
_cell.angle_alpha   90.00
_cell.angle_beta   90.00
_cell.angle_gamma   90.00
#
_symmetry.space_group_name_H-M   'P 1'
#
loop_
_entity.id
_entity.type
_entity.pdbx_description
1 polymer ?
#
loop_
_entity_poly.entity_id
_entity_poly.type
_entity_poly.pdbx_seq_one_letter_code
_entity_poly.pdbx_strand_id
1 'polypeptide(L)'
;FKSPPGVTLLQYFDDLLISGEESNIVKEATNSLLNFLGEQGLRVSKNKLQYVEKEIRYLGHLISEGKCRIKPERIKGNVELPLPQTKKGLRKFL
;
A
#
# COMPACT_ATOMS: atom_id res chain seq x y z
N PHE A 1 -15.72 3.16 -9.85
CA PHE A 1 -15.06 1.91 -10.30
C PHE A 1 -15.63 0.73 -9.54
N LYS A 2 -16.06 -0.33 -10.24
CA LYS A 2 -16.52 -1.58 -9.60
C LYS A 2 -15.43 -2.63 -9.86
N SER A 3 -14.91 -3.26 -8.81
CA SER A 3 -13.85 -4.26 -8.99
C SER A 3 -14.39 -5.49 -9.73
N PRO A 4 -13.69 -5.98 -10.76
CA PRO A 4 -14.05 -7.22 -11.41
C PRO A 4 -13.92 -8.42 -10.45
N PRO A 5 -14.65 -9.52 -10.67
CA PRO A 5 -14.52 -10.73 -9.87
C PRO A 5 -13.08 -11.26 -9.92
N GLY A 6 -12.58 -11.78 -8.80
CA GLY A 6 -11.19 -12.22 -8.66
C GLY A 6 -10.18 -11.10 -8.35
N VAL A 7 -10.66 -9.85 -8.22
CA VAL A 7 -9.82 -8.68 -7.86
C VAL A 7 -10.37 -7.98 -6.63
N THR A 8 -9.48 -7.67 -5.70
CA THR A 8 -9.74 -6.86 -4.51
C THR A 8 -9.11 -5.47 -4.70
N LEU A 9 -9.92 -4.43 -4.49
CA LEU A 9 -9.45 -3.05 -4.41
C LEU A 9 -9.49 -2.60 -2.94
N LEU A 10 -8.33 -2.22 -2.40
CA LEU A 10 -8.19 -1.61 -1.08
C LEU A 10 -7.87 -0.13 -1.24
N GLN A 11 -8.58 0.72 -0.52
CA GLN A 11 -8.39 2.17 -0.53
C GLN A 11 -8.15 2.69 0.88
N TYR A 12 -7.12 3.53 1.02
CA TYR A 12 -6.85 4.28 2.24
C TYR A 12 -6.46 5.71 1.85
N PHE A 13 -7.39 6.66 2.01
CA PHE A 13 -7.23 8.04 1.53
C PHE A 13 -6.76 8.07 0.06
N ASP A 14 -5.55 8.56 -0.20
CA ASP A 14 -4.95 8.71 -1.53
C ASP A 14 -4.21 7.44 -2.00
N ASP A 15 -4.03 6.45 -1.12
CA ASP A 15 -3.32 5.20 -1.42
C ASP A 15 -4.30 4.11 -1.85
N LEU A 16 -4.16 3.67 -3.11
CA LEU A 16 -4.94 2.61 -3.73
C LEU A 16 -4.08 1.35 -3.95
N LEU A 17 -4.65 0.19 -3.66
CA LEU A 17 -4.02 -1.12 -3.88
C LEU A 17 -5.00 -2.05 -4.60
N ILE A 18 -4.58 -2.60 -5.73
CA ILE A 18 -5.28 -3.68 -6.44
C ILE A 18 -4.51 -4.98 -6.23
N SER A 19 -5.23 -6.05 -5.88
CA SER A 19 -4.69 -7.40 -5.72
C SER A 19 -5.62 -8.45 -6.32
N GLY A 20 -5.05 -9.54 -6.82
CA GLY A 20 -5.77 -10.68 -7.40
C GLY A 20 -4.79 -11.83 -7.67
N GLU A 21 -5.31 -13.03 -7.88
CA GLU A 21 -4.50 -14.23 -8.07
C GLU A 21 -3.82 -14.25 -9.45
N GLU A 22 -4.52 -13.82 -10.49
CA GLU A 22 -4.01 -13.80 -11.86
C GLU A 22 -3.49 -12.42 -12.25
N SER A 23 -2.23 -12.37 -12.70
CA SER A 23 -1.59 -11.12 -13.13
C SER A 23 -2.33 -10.43 -14.28
N ASN A 24 -2.95 -11.21 -15.18
CA ASN A 24 -3.70 -10.66 -16.32
C ASN A 24 -4.96 -9.91 -15.85
N ILE A 25 -5.74 -10.51 -14.95
CA ILE A 25 -6.96 -9.88 -14.40
C ILE A 25 -6.59 -8.63 -13.61
N VAL A 26 -5.52 -8.69 -12.79
CA VAL A 26 -5.02 -7.51 -12.06
C VAL A 26 -4.56 -6.42 -13.02
N LYS A 27 -3.88 -6.78 -14.12
CA LYS A 27 -3.43 -5.82 -15.15
C LYS A 27 -4.60 -5.10 -15.80
N GLU A 28 -5.62 -5.85 -16.21
CA GLU A 28 -6.85 -5.29 -16.80
C GLU A 28 -7.58 -4.39 -15.82
N ALA A 29 -7.80 -4.85 -14.59
CA ALA A 29 -8.42 -4.06 -13.53
C ALA A 29 -7.63 -2.78 -13.22
N THR A 30 -6.29 -2.85 -13.23
CA THR A 30 -5.41 -1.69 -12.99
C THR A 30 -5.56 -0.66 -14.12
N ASN A 31 -5.58 -1.09 -15.37
CA ASN A 31 -5.79 -0.20 -16.51
C ASN A 31 -7.18 0.46 -16.46
N SER A 32 -8.22 -0.32 -16.17
CA SER A 32 -9.57 0.21 -15.99
C SER A 32 -9.68 1.19 -14.83
N LEU A 33 -8.98 0.95 -13.71
CA LEU A 33 -8.95 1.89 -12.59
C LEU A 33 -8.23 3.18 -12.98
N LEU A 34 -7.07 3.10 -13.63
CA LEU A 34 -6.32 4.28 -14.07
C LEU A 34 -7.12 5.14 -15.06
N ASN A 35 -7.82 4.50 -16.01
CA ASN A 35 -8.71 5.21 -16.93
C ASN A 35 -9.86 5.88 -16.19
N PHE A 36 -10.52 5.17 -15.26
CA PHE A 36 -11.58 5.73 -14.42
C PHE A 36 -11.09 6.94 -13.61
N LEU A 37 -9.90 6.86 -13.00
CA LEU A 37 -9.31 7.99 -12.27
C LEU A 37 -9.07 9.18 -13.20
N GLY A 38 -8.55 8.93 -14.41
CA GLY A 38 -8.36 9.96 -15.43
C GLY A 38 -9.66 10.64 -15.86
N GLU A 39 -10.73 9.87 -16.07
CA GLU A 39 -12.07 10.38 -16.41
C GLU A 39 -12.67 11.24 -15.28
N GLN A 40 -12.37 10.93 -14.02
CA GLN A 40 -12.76 11.74 -12.87
C GLN A 40 -11.85 12.96 -12.63
N GLY A 41 -10.85 13.19 -13.48
CA GLY A 41 -9.90 14.30 -13.35
C GLY A 41 -8.84 14.10 -12.26
N LEU A 42 -8.71 12.88 -11.70
CA LEU A 42 -7.70 12.53 -10.72
C LEU A 42 -6.37 12.21 -11.40
N ARG A 43 -5.26 12.51 -10.72
CA ARG A 43 -3.90 12.30 -11.22
C ARG A 43 -3.19 11.27 -10.37
N VAL A 44 -2.57 10.30 -11.03
CA VAL A 44 -1.74 9.28 -10.38
C VAL A 44 -0.27 9.58 -10.62
N SER A 45 0.55 9.46 -9.58
CA SER A 45 1.99 9.68 -9.69
C SER A 45 2.67 8.50 -10.37
N LYS A 46 3.13 8.70 -11.62
CA LYS A 46 3.85 7.66 -12.39
C LYS A 46 5.08 7.12 -11.66
N ASN A 47 5.79 7.98 -10.92
CA ASN A 47 7.00 7.59 -10.18
C ASN A 47 6.71 6.73 -8.94
N LYS A 48 5.49 6.80 -8.40
CA LYS A 48 5.07 6.02 -7.22
C LYS A 48 4.21 4.80 -7.60
N LEU A 49 3.84 4.68 -8.87
CA LEU A 49 3.03 3.58 -9.37
C LEU A 49 3.84 2.28 -9.35
N GLN A 50 3.33 1.28 -8.66
CA GLN A 50 3.85 -0.09 -8.66
C GLN A 50 2.90 -0.95 -9.50
N TYR A 51 3.35 -1.40 -10.66
CA TYR A 51 2.46 -1.96 -11.69
C TYR A 51 2.58 -3.48 -11.79
N VAL A 52 1.56 -4.19 -11.30
CA VAL A 52 1.43 -5.66 -11.39
C VAL A 52 2.72 -6.37 -10.90
N GLU A 53 3.16 -6.00 -9.70
CA GLU A 53 4.35 -6.57 -9.07
C GLU A 53 3.97 -7.66 -8.06
N LYS A 54 4.87 -8.64 -7.87
CA LYS A 54 4.67 -9.73 -6.89
C LYS A 54 4.84 -9.28 -5.45
N GLU A 55 5.58 -8.21 -5.23
CA GLU A 55 5.81 -7.60 -3.92
C GLU A 55 5.66 -6.08 -4.06
N ILE A 56 4.82 -5.48 -3.23
CA ILE A 56 4.50 -4.05 -3.29
C ILE A 56 4.63 -3.40 -1.91
N ARG A 57 4.76 -2.07 -1.93
CA ARG A 57 4.81 -1.21 -0.75
C ARG A 57 3.47 -0.51 -0.59
N TYR A 58 2.82 -0.69 0.56
CA TYR A 58 1.53 -0.08 0.88
C TYR A 58 1.46 0.31 2.37
N LEU A 59 1.13 1.56 2.69
CA LEU A 59 1.03 2.10 4.06
C LEU A 59 2.25 1.84 4.97
N GLY A 60 3.45 1.72 4.38
CA GLY A 60 4.68 1.41 5.11
C GLY A 60 4.91 -0.09 5.37
N HIS A 61 4.06 -0.95 4.82
CA HIS A 61 4.22 -2.40 4.77
C HIS A 61 4.75 -2.83 3.40
N LEU A 62 5.45 -3.96 3.40
CA LEU A 62 5.85 -4.72 2.24
C LEU A 62 4.92 -5.93 2.14
N ILE A 63 4.10 -5.97 1.08
CA ILE A 63 3.08 -6.99 0.88
C ILE A 63 3.53 -7.88 -0.28
N SER A 64 3.62 -9.17 -0.03
CA SER A 64 3.87 -10.21 -1.02
C SER A 64 2.87 -11.36 -0.86
N GLU A 65 2.94 -12.35 -1.75
CA GLU A 65 2.04 -13.52 -1.75
C GLU A 65 1.91 -14.15 -0.34
N GLY A 66 0.73 -14.01 0.25
CA GLY A 66 0.39 -14.53 1.59
C GLY A 66 1.18 -13.92 2.75
N LYS A 67 1.97 -12.85 2.54
CA LYS A 67 2.87 -12.28 3.54
C LYS A 67 2.75 -10.76 3.58
N CYS A 68 2.59 -10.23 4.80
CA CYS A 68 2.69 -8.79 5.06
C CYS A 68 3.83 -8.56 6.06
N ARG A 69 4.82 -7.76 5.68
CA ARG A 69 6.00 -7.46 6.50
C ARG A 69 6.08 -5.96 6.75
N ILE A 70 6.41 -5.56 7.98
CA ILE A 70 6.77 -4.16 8.26
C ILE A 70 8.18 -3.94 7.70
N LYS A 71 8.43 -2.79 7.07
CA LYS A 71 9.77 -2.46 6.57
C LYS A 71 10.80 -2.56 7.70
N PRO A 72 11.97 -3.20 7.48
CA PRO A 72 13.03 -3.27 8.48
C PRO A 72 13.49 -1.89 8.98
N GLU A 73 13.45 -0.88 8.11
CA GLU A 73 13.79 0.51 8.42
C GLU A 73 12.88 1.10 9.51
N ARG A 74 11.59 0.75 9.50
CA ARG A 74 10.62 1.20 10.51
C ARG A 74 10.82 0.47 11.84
N ILE A 75 11.32 -0.77 11.79
CA ILE A 75 11.70 -1.55 12.98
C ILE A 75 12.95 -0.95 13.62
N LYS A 76 13.98 -0.59 12.84
CA LYS A 76 15.21 0.05 13.34
C LYS A 76 14.92 1.35 14.09
N GLY A 77 14.06 2.20 13.53
CA GLY A 77 13.66 3.45 14.17
C GLY A 77 12.97 3.26 15.54
N ASN A 78 12.34 2.12 15.80
CA ASN A 78 11.75 1.83 17.11
C ASN A 78 12.74 1.17 18.08
N VAL A 79 13.66 0.35 17.58
CA VAL A 79 14.69 -0.33 18.41
C VAL A 79 15.75 0.66 18.91
N GLU A 80 16.03 1.72 18.15
CA GLU A 80 17.03 2.74 18.49
C GLU A 80 16.46 3.90 19.35
N LEU A 81 15.16 3.93 19.61
CA LEU A 81 14.58 4.98 20.45
C LEU A 81 15.05 4.82 21.90
N PRO A 82 15.57 5.89 22.53
CA PRO A 82 15.94 5.84 23.93
C PRO A 82 14.70 5.55 24.78
N LEU A 83 14.87 4.76 25.83
CA LEU A 83 13.80 4.42 26.75
C LEU A 83 13.13 5.71 27.28
N PRO A 84 11.80 5.85 27.12
CA PRO A 84 11.11 7.06 27.54
C PRO A 84 11.20 7.21 29.06
N GLN A 85 11.87 8.27 29.52
CA GLN A 85 12.02 8.54 30.95
C GLN A 85 10.86 9.34 31.57
N THR A 86 9.87 9.72 30.77
CA THR A 86 8.73 10.54 31.22
C THR A 86 7.41 9.94 30.78
N LYS A 87 6.34 10.19 31.56
CA LYS A 87 4.96 9.78 31.19
C LYS A 87 4.55 10.31 29.81
N LYS A 88 4.99 11.52 29.45
CA LYS A 88 4.74 12.13 28.13
C LYS A 88 5.52 11.42 27.01
N GLY A 89 6.75 11.00 27.27
CA GLY A 89 7.54 10.18 26.35
C GLY A 89 6.93 8.79 26.16
N LEU A 90 6.46 8.18 27.26
CA LEU A 90 5.83 6.85 27.22
C LEU A 90 4.56 6.84 26.37
N ARG A 91 3.72 7.89 26.49
CA ARG A 91 2.51 8.06 25.65
C ARG A 91 2.78 8.34 24.17
N LYS A 92 3.97 8.80 23.81
CA LYS A 92 4.37 8.97 22.40
C LYS A 92 4.95 7.69 21.82
N PHE A 93 5.52 6.84 22.68
CA PHE A 93 6.15 5.59 22.29
C PHE A 93 5.13 4.45 22.09
N LEU A 94 4.15 4.36 22.99
CA LEU A 94 2.98 3.47 22.87
C LEU A 94 1.97 4.01 21.86
#